data_AF-A0A1I7ZJQ5-F1
#
_entry.id   AF-A0A1I7ZJQ5-F1
#
_cell.length_a   1.000
_cell.length_b   1.000
_cell.length_c   1.000
_cell.angle_alpha   90.00
_cell.angle_beta   90.00
_cell.angle_gamma   90.00
#
_symmetry.space_group_name_H-M   'P 1'
#
loop_
_entity.id
_entity.type
_entity.pdbx_description
1 polymer ?
#
loop_
_entity_poly.entity_id
_entity_poly.type
_entity_poly.pdbx_seq_one_letter_code
_entity_poly.pdbx_strand_id
1 'polypeptide(L)'
;MSAEKDARFDTVYKFYTDGRRRFTELIRLKPTQVFLGGFIPPLIGSVAAIGIALVFHNDEISNYNWQCGRARLPSLSRIINLPLERTFWQLFILMHVPIRVVELFTGFSRYNRLLNVNYANKRFYHFMRYAYLLVGLAELFFLAALSIIGERENIRKSNVF
;
A
#
# COMPACT_ATOMS: atom_id res chain seq x y z
N MET A 1 33.49 20.66 -26.84
CA MET A 1 32.01 20.55 -26.70
C MET A 1 31.52 19.17 -26.22
N SER A 2 32.41 18.29 -25.70
CA SER A 2 32.02 16.99 -25.09
C SER A 2 32.11 17.03 -23.56
N ALA A 3 33.14 17.69 -23.00
CA ALA A 3 33.37 17.77 -21.56
C ALA A 3 32.29 18.57 -20.79
N GLU A 4 31.59 19.50 -21.43
CA GLU A 4 30.56 20.32 -20.79
C GLU A 4 29.23 19.56 -20.58
N LYS A 5 28.96 18.56 -21.44
CA LYS A 5 27.78 17.70 -21.28
C LYS A 5 27.95 16.74 -20.11
N ASP A 6 29.13 16.15 -19.95
CA ASP A 6 29.43 15.22 -18.85
C ASP A 6 29.31 15.90 -17.47
N ALA A 7 29.82 17.13 -17.32
CA ALA A 7 29.73 17.87 -16.06
C ALA A 7 28.28 18.23 -15.66
N ARG A 8 27.38 18.40 -16.64
CA ARG A 8 25.95 18.63 -16.38
C ARG A 8 25.22 17.35 -15.97
N PHE A 9 25.65 16.17 -16.44
CA PHE A 9 25.09 14.90 -16.01
C PHE A 9 25.55 14.51 -14.59
N ASP A 10 26.80 14.81 -14.22
CA ASP A 10 27.36 14.57 -12.88
C ASP A 10 26.70 15.40 -11.77
N THR A 11 26.14 16.56 -12.11
CA THR A 11 25.45 17.42 -11.13
C THR A 11 24.05 16.90 -10.78
N VAL A 12 23.42 16.12 -11.66
CA VAL A 12 22.08 15.55 -11.45
C VAL A 12 22.15 14.16 -10.81
N TYR A 13 23.16 13.36 -11.15
CA TYR A 13 23.33 12.01 -10.62
C TYR A 13 24.66 11.89 -9.87
N LYS A 14 24.61 11.63 -8.55
CA LYS A 14 25.82 11.34 -7.77
C LYS A 14 26.30 9.93 -8.10
N PHE A 15 27.37 9.83 -8.87
CA PHE A 15 28.07 8.58 -9.10
C PHE A 15 28.89 8.23 -7.85
N TYR A 16 28.63 7.05 -7.27
CA TYR A 16 29.48 6.47 -6.24
C TYR A 16 30.40 5.42 -6.88
N THR A 17 31.70 5.53 -6.60
CA THR A 17 32.69 4.58 -7.11
C THR A 17 33.20 3.75 -5.94
N ASP A 18 32.87 2.46 -5.91
CA ASP A 18 33.47 1.51 -4.98
C ASP A 18 34.42 0.60 -5.77
N GLY A 19 35.71 0.87 -5.66
CA GLY A 19 36.79 0.17 -6.37
C GLY A 19 36.68 0.21 -7.90
N ARG A 20 36.04 -0.81 -8.50
CA ARG A 20 35.95 -1.05 -9.96
C ARG A 20 34.55 -0.85 -10.57
N ARG A 21 33.50 -0.67 -9.76
CA ARG A 21 32.11 -0.57 -10.27
C ARG A 21 31.55 0.82 -9.98
N ARG A 22 31.05 1.48 -11.02
CA ARG A 22 30.32 2.74 -10.89
C ARG A 22 28.86 2.41 -10.62
N PHE A 23 28.34 2.89 -9.50
CA PHE A 23 26.93 2.80 -9.18
C PHE A 23 26.30 4.18 -9.38
N THR A 24 25.29 4.23 -10.25
CA THR A 24 24.48 5.42 -10.48
C THR A 24 23.22 5.31 -9.62
N GLU A 25 23.05 6.19 -8.64
CA GLU A 25 21.78 6.30 -7.92
C GLU A 25 20.73 6.92 -8.88
N LEU A 26 19.89 6.10 -9.51
CA LEU A 26 18.87 6.58 -10.45
C LEU A 26 17.76 7.40 -9.75
N ILE A 27 17.39 7.05 -8.52
CA ILE A 27 16.31 7.74 -7.77
C ILE A 27 16.65 7.78 -6.29
N ARG A 28 16.81 9.00 -5.72
CA ARG A 28 16.99 9.21 -4.29
C ARG A 28 15.64 9.43 -3.60
N LEU A 29 14.93 8.35 -3.32
CA LEU A 29 13.67 8.41 -2.59
C LEU A 29 13.92 8.63 -1.10
N LYS A 30 13.33 9.69 -0.54
CA LYS A 30 13.34 9.84 0.92
C LYS A 30 12.44 8.75 1.52
N PRO A 31 12.83 8.12 2.63
CA PRO A 31 12.00 7.09 3.28
C PRO A 31 10.59 7.59 3.64
N THR A 32 10.44 8.87 3.96
CA THR A 32 9.13 9.50 4.19
C THR A 32 8.26 9.54 2.93
N GLN A 33 8.86 9.73 1.75
CA GLN A 33 8.13 9.72 0.48
C GLN A 33 7.67 8.30 0.11
N VAL A 34 8.52 7.29 0.36
CA VAL A 34 8.14 5.88 0.16
C VAL A 34 7.01 5.49 1.11
N PHE A 35 7.09 5.91 2.38
CA PHE A 35 6.04 5.69 3.37
C PHE A 35 4.71 6.33 2.95
N LEU A 36 4.73 7.62 2.56
CA LEU A 36 3.52 8.31 2.10
C LEU A 36 2.97 7.69 0.81
N GLY A 37 3.84 7.32 -0.13
CA GLY A 37 3.43 6.63 -1.36
C GLY A 37 2.85 5.24 -1.12
N GLY A 38 3.24 4.58 -0.03
CA GLY A 38 2.60 3.34 0.42
C GLY A 38 1.24 3.64 1.05
N PHE A 39 1.14 4.56 1.99
CA PHE A 39 -0.05 4.71 2.83
C PHE A 39 -1.20 5.52 2.20
N ILE A 40 -0.88 6.52 1.37
CA ILE A 40 -1.88 7.44 0.80
C ILE A 40 -2.79 6.75 -0.24
N PRO A 41 -2.29 5.93 -1.18
CA PRO A 41 -3.15 5.38 -2.24
C PRO A 41 -4.32 4.52 -1.73
N PRO A 42 -4.17 3.59 -0.78
CA PRO A 42 -5.31 2.86 -0.21
C PRO A 42 -6.30 3.77 0.52
N LEU A 43 -5.81 4.80 1.20
CA LEU A 43 -6.66 5.76 1.90
C LEU A 43 -7.54 6.55 0.92
N ILE A 44 -6.92 7.10 -0.13
CA ILE A 44 -7.65 7.81 -1.20
C ILE A 44 -8.60 6.85 -1.91
N GLY A 45 -8.16 5.64 -2.25
CA GLY A 45 -9.00 4.62 -2.87
C GLY A 45 -10.21 4.25 -2.02
N SER A 46 -10.04 4.11 -0.71
CA SER A 46 -11.13 3.84 0.23
C SER A 46 -12.13 4.99 0.28
N VAL A 47 -11.65 6.23 0.44
CA VAL A 47 -12.52 7.42 0.51
C VAL A 47 -13.24 7.65 -0.81
N ALA A 48 -12.56 7.49 -1.95
CA ALA A 48 -13.16 7.62 -3.27
C ALA A 48 -14.22 6.54 -3.51
N ALA A 49 -13.91 5.27 -3.20
CA ALA A 49 -14.87 4.18 -3.33
C ALA A 49 -16.11 4.43 -2.45
N ILE A 50 -15.94 4.83 -1.19
CA ILE A 50 -17.06 5.15 -0.30
C ILE A 50 -17.87 6.35 -0.83
N GLY A 51 -17.20 7.40 -1.30
CA GLY A 51 -17.86 8.61 -1.81
C GLY A 51 -18.69 8.33 -3.06
N ILE A 52 -18.13 7.64 -4.05
CA ILE A 52 -18.84 7.25 -5.27
C ILE A 52 -20.02 6.34 -4.94
N ALA A 53 -19.80 5.37 -4.07
CA ALA A 53 -20.81 4.40 -3.66
C ALA A 53 -21.99 5.06 -2.92
N LEU A 54 -21.74 6.05 -2.06
CA LEU A 54 -22.78 6.83 -1.38
C LEU A 54 -23.60 7.72 -2.32
N VAL A 55 -22.98 8.23 -3.40
CA VAL A 55 -23.64 9.13 -4.37
C VAL A 55 -24.44 8.36 -5.42
N PHE A 56 -23.90 7.27 -5.95
CA PHE A 56 -24.47 6.56 -7.10
C PHE A 56 -25.22 5.28 -6.74
N HIS A 57 -24.87 4.60 -5.63
CA HIS A 57 -25.36 3.26 -5.31
C HIS A 57 -25.92 3.15 -3.88
N ASN A 58 -26.44 4.25 -3.33
CA ASN A 58 -26.85 4.35 -1.92
C ASN A 58 -27.84 3.25 -1.50
N ASP A 59 -28.87 3.01 -2.31
CA ASP A 59 -29.93 2.05 -2.00
C ASP A 59 -29.43 0.59 -2.03
N GLU A 60 -28.57 0.21 -2.97
CA GLU A 60 -28.03 -1.17 -3.04
C GLU A 60 -27.05 -1.49 -1.90
N ILE A 61 -26.37 -0.47 -1.40
CA ILE A 61 -25.37 -0.62 -0.35
C ILE A 61 -26.03 -0.58 1.03
N SER A 62 -26.97 0.33 1.22
CA SER A 62 -27.60 0.55 2.51
C SER A 62 -28.88 -0.25 2.68
N ASN A 63 -29.57 -0.77 1.66
CA ASN A 63 -30.88 -1.41 1.84
C ASN A 63 -30.89 -2.86 1.35
N TYR A 64 -30.48 -3.79 2.23
CA TYR A 64 -30.38 -5.21 1.89
C TYR A 64 -30.82 -6.16 2.98
N ASN A 65 -31.14 -7.39 2.58
CA ASN A 65 -31.48 -8.45 3.51
C ASN A 65 -30.21 -9.16 4.00
N TRP A 66 -29.94 -9.04 5.30
CA TRP A 66 -28.94 -9.82 6.02
C TRP A 66 -29.62 -11.03 6.70
N GLN A 67 -28.83 -11.98 7.19
CA GLN A 67 -29.33 -13.17 7.90
C GLN A 67 -30.22 -12.84 9.12
N CYS A 68 -30.12 -11.61 9.66
CA CYS A 68 -30.89 -11.14 10.81
C CYS A 68 -31.95 -10.08 10.44
N GLY A 69 -32.32 -9.94 9.16
CA GLY A 69 -33.29 -8.94 8.70
C GLY A 69 -32.69 -7.84 7.81
N ARG A 70 -33.42 -6.75 7.57
CA ARG A 70 -32.91 -5.64 6.76
C ARG A 70 -31.79 -4.90 7.48
N ALA A 71 -30.61 -4.89 6.88
CA ALA A 71 -29.48 -4.08 7.33
C ALA A 71 -29.52 -2.74 6.59
N ARG A 72 -29.34 -1.64 7.34
CA ARG A 72 -29.34 -0.26 6.84
C ARG A 72 -27.96 0.38 6.69
N LEU A 73 -26.91 -0.38 6.98
CA LEU A 73 -25.55 0.13 7.11
C LEU A 73 -24.67 -0.32 5.93
N PRO A 74 -23.87 0.59 5.35
CA PRO A 74 -22.92 0.23 4.31
C PRO A 74 -21.80 -0.64 4.87
N SER A 75 -21.46 -1.74 4.19
CA SER A 75 -20.27 -2.54 4.48
C SER A 75 -19.18 -2.31 3.44
N LEU A 76 -17.92 -2.19 3.90
CA LEU A 76 -16.78 -1.90 3.02
C LEU A 76 -16.55 -3.01 1.99
N SER A 77 -16.74 -4.29 2.39
CA SER A 77 -16.66 -5.45 1.50
C SER A 77 -17.67 -5.38 0.34
N ARG A 78 -18.85 -4.79 0.56
CA ARG A 78 -19.86 -4.64 -0.49
C ARG A 78 -19.57 -3.47 -1.41
N ILE A 79 -19.08 -2.36 -0.86
CA ILE A 79 -18.71 -1.19 -1.65
C ILE A 79 -17.64 -1.58 -2.68
N ILE A 80 -16.58 -2.27 -2.25
CA ILE A 80 -15.51 -2.74 -3.15
C ILE A 80 -15.95 -3.88 -4.08
N ASN A 81 -17.14 -4.45 -3.87
CA ASN A 81 -17.68 -5.52 -4.68
C ASN A 81 -18.42 -4.98 -5.93
N LEU A 82 -18.87 -3.73 -5.91
CA LEU A 82 -19.44 -3.07 -7.10
C LEU A 82 -18.38 -2.94 -8.21
N PRO A 83 -18.75 -3.08 -9.50
CA PRO A 83 -17.80 -3.22 -10.60
C PRO A 83 -16.88 -2.01 -10.80
N LEU A 84 -17.40 -0.78 -10.61
CA LEU A 84 -16.65 0.45 -10.83
C LEU A 84 -15.71 0.72 -9.65
N GLU A 85 -16.24 0.63 -8.44
CA GLU A 85 -15.53 0.81 -7.17
C GLU A 85 -14.43 -0.24 -6.99
N ARG A 86 -14.68 -1.49 -7.42
CA ARG A 86 -13.68 -2.56 -7.49
C ARG A 86 -12.50 -2.20 -8.36
N THR A 87 -12.75 -1.66 -9.55
CA THR A 87 -11.68 -1.36 -10.51
C THR A 87 -10.75 -0.29 -9.93
N PHE A 88 -11.31 0.74 -9.30
CA PHE A 88 -10.52 1.74 -8.57
C PHE A 88 -9.79 1.11 -7.38
N TRP A 89 -10.48 0.30 -6.56
CA TRP A 89 -9.89 -0.38 -5.42
C TRP A 89 -8.68 -1.24 -5.82
N GLN A 90 -8.82 -2.09 -6.84
CA GLN A 90 -7.75 -2.94 -7.35
C GLN A 90 -6.58 -2.12 -7.90
N LEU A 91 -6.84 -1.02 -8.62
CA LEU A 91 -5.78 -0.15 -9.12
C LEU A 91 -4.96 0.48 -7.98
N PHE A 92 -5.62 0.96 -6.93
CA PHE A 92 -4.95 1.55 -5.77
C PHE A 92 -4.19 0.50 -4.94
N ILE A 93 -4.75 -0.70 -4.77
CA ILE A 93 -4.07 -1.82 -4.10
C ILE A 93 -2.85 -2.28 -4.91
N LEU A 94 -2.97 -2.35 -6.24
CA LEU A 94 -1.86 -2.73 -7.13
C LEU A 94 -0.68 -1.76 -7.01
N MET A 95 -0.94 -0.45 -6.85
CA MET A 95 0.11 0.53 -6.59
C MET A 95 0.66 0.44 -5.15
N HIS A 96 -0.22 0.20 -4.17
CA HIS A 96 0.14 0.13 -2.75
C HIS A 96 1.07 -1.06 -2.43
N VAL A 97 0.69 -2.26 -2.84
CA VAL A 97 1.36 -3.52 -2.45
C VAL A 97 2.87 -3.50 -2.72
N PRO A 98 3.36 -3.21 -3.94
CA PRO A 98 4.80 -3.21 -4.21
C PRO A 98 5.54 -2.12 -3.43
N ILE A 99 4.96 -0.92 -3.31
CA ILE A 99 5.58 0.18 -2.55
C ILE A 99 5.69 -0.18 -1.08
N ARG A 100 4.63 -0.77 -0.51
CA ARG A 100 4.57 -1.20 0.90
C ARG A 100 5.55 -2.33 1.18
N VAL A 101 5.72 -3.27 0.27
CA VAL A 101 6.75 -4.32 0.38
C VAL A 101 8.15 -3.71 0.47
N VAL A 102 8.50 -2.79 -0.44
CA VAL A 102 9.80 -2.10 -0.41
C VAL A 102 9.98 -1.32 0.89
N GLU A 103 8.95 -0.61 1.34
CA GLU A 103 8.95 0.16 2.59
C GLU A 103 9.19 -0.73 3.81
N LEU A 104 8.49 -1.87 3.93
CA LEU A 104 8.64 -2.79 5.07
C LEU A 104 10.05 -3.36 5.16
N PHE A 105 10.63 -3.81 4.04
CA PHE A 105 11.99 -4.36 4.02
C PHE A 105 13.05 -3.29 4.29
N THR A 106 12.94 -2.12 3.65
CA THR A 106 13.89 -1.01 3.85
C THR A 106 13.77 -0.41 5.25
N GLY A 107 12.55 -0.29 5.78
CA GLY A 107 12.24 0.13 7.14
C GLY A 107 12.80 -0.84 8.17
N PHE A 108 12.56 -2.15 8.00
CA PHE A 108 13.12 -3.17 8.86
C PHE A 108 14.66 -3.11 8.91
N SER A 109 15.33 -3.00 7.76
CA SER A 109 16.80 -2.86 7.72
C SER A 109 17.27 -1.56 8.40
N ARG A 110 16.60 -0.44 8.12
CA ARG A 110 16.93 0.87 8.69
C ARG A 110 16.76 0.93 10.20
N TYR A 111 15.69 0.37 10.75
CA TYR A 111 15.47 0.34 12.19
C TYR A 111 16.57 -0.45 12.90
N ASN A 112 17.13 -1.51 12.29
CA ASN A 112 18.30 -2.16 12.88
C ASN A 112 19.48 -1.20 13.11
N ARG A 113 19.72 -0.30 12.15
CA ARG A 113 20.85 0.63 12.17
C ARG A 113 20.63 1.82 13.09
N LEU A 114 19.38 2.18 13.38
CA LEU A 114 19.01 3.30 14.25
C LEU A 114 18.99 2.94 15.73
N LEU A 115 19.27 1.68 16.09
CA LEU A 115 19.34 1.25 17.47
C LEU A 115 20.44 2.01 18.21
N ASN A 116 20.06 2.78 19.23
CA ASN A 116 21.02 3.45 20.10
C ASN A 116 21.81 2.40 20.91
N VAL A 117 23.14 2.51 20.88
CA VAL A 117 24.07 1.59 21.57
C VAL A 117 23.79 1.54 23.07
N ASN A 118 23.39 2.68 23.65
CA ASN A 118 23.13 2.87 25.09
C ASN A 118 21.69 2.53 25.51
N TYR A 119 20.86 1.95 24.64
CA TYR A 119 19.49 1.60 25.00
C TYR A 119 19.46 0.36 25.91
N ALA A 120 18.85 0.49 27.10
CA ALA A 120 18.81 -0.57 28.10
C ALA A 120 17.97 -1.79 27.66
N ASN A 121 16.83 -1.56 27.00
CA ASN A 121 15.86 -2.62 26.67
C ASN A 121 15.92 -3.08 25.21
N LYS A 122 17.10 -3.51 24.74
CA LYS A 122 17.31 -3.95 23.35
C LYS A 122 16.31 -5.03 22.89
N ARG A 123 15.91 -5.93 23.79
CA ARG A 123 14.90 -6.98 23.49
C ARG A 123 13.55 -6.40 23.06
N PHE A 124 13.06 -5.38 23.75
CA PHE A 124 11.79 -4.72 23.41
C PHE A 124 11.88 -4.02 22.05
N TYR A 125 13.01 -3.38 21.76
CA TYR A 125 13.24 -2.76 20.45
C TYR A 125 13.19 -3.77 19.31
N HIS A 126 13.89 -4.90 19.45
CA HIS A 126 13.84 -5.97 18.46
C HIS A 126 12.43 -6.54 18.31
N PHE A 127 11.71 -6.76 19.42
CA PHE A 127 10.33 -7.21 19.38
C PHE A 127 9.42 -6.24 18.61
N MET A 128 9.46 -4.94 18.91
CA MET A 128 8.69 -3.92 18.18
C MET A 128 9.03 -3.89 16.69
N ARG A 129 10.31 -4.09 16.34
CA ARG A 129 10.75 -4.15 14.95
C ARG A 129 10.20 -5.38 14.20
N TYR A 130 10.16 -6.55 14.83
CA TYR A 130 9.52 -7.74 14.24
C TYR A 130 8.00 -7.59 14.18
N ALA A 131 7.38 -7.02 15.22
CA ALA A 131 5.96 -6.72 15.23
C ALA A 131 5.58 -5.78 14.08
N TYR A 132 6.38 -4.74 13.83
CA TYR A 132 6.21 -3.84 12.68
C TYR A 132 6.15 -4.59 11.35
N LEU A 133 7.12 -5.50 11.12
CA LEU A 133 7.17 -6.30 9.91
C LEU A 133 5.97 -7.26 9.81
N LEU A 134 5.64 -7.97 10.89
CA LEU A 134 4.54 -8.94 10.91
C LEU A 134 3.18 -8.27 10.70
N VAL A 135 2.92 -7.14 11.37
CA VAL A 135 1.68 -6.37 11.20
C VAL A 135 1.58 -5.83 9.78
N GLY A 136 2.69 -5.33 9.20
CA GLY A 136 2.71 -4.88 7.81
C GLY A 136 2.45 -6.00 6.79
N LEU A 137 2.99 -7.20 7.04
CA LEU A 137 2.70 -8.38 6.20
C LEU A 137 1.24 -8.83 6.35
N ALA A 138 0.70 -8.80 7.57
CA ALA A 138 -0.70 -9.11 7.83
C ALA A 138 -1.65 -8.10 7.15
N GLU A 139 -1.30 -6.81 7.15
CA GLU A 139 -2.01 -5.76 6.41
C GLU A 139 -2.09 -6.10 4.90
N LEU A 140 -0.94 -6.43 4.29
CA LEU A 140 -0.88 -6.80 2.87
C LEU A 140 -1.72 -8.05 2.56
N PHE A 141 -1.64 -9.08 3.41
CA PHE A 141 -2.43 -10.29 3.26
C PHE A 141 -3.93 -10.00 3.39
N PHE A 142 -4.31 -9.16 4.35
CA PHE A 142 -5.71 -8.78 4.56
C PHE A 142 -6.28 -8.00 3.38
N LEU A 143 -5.54 -7.04 2.83
CA LEU A 143 -5.96 -6.28 1.65
C LEU A 143 -6.05 -7.15 0.39
N ALA A 144 -5.15 -8.12 0.23
CA ALA A 144 -5.24 -9.12 -0.83
C ALA A 144 -6.48 -10.01 -0.67
N ALA A 145 -6.75 -10.49 0.56
CA ALA A 145 -7.93 -11.30 0.86
C ALA A 145 -9.24 -10.55 0.57
N LEU A 146 -9.35 -9.27 0.93
CA LEU A 146 -10.49 -8.42 0.60
C LEU A 146 -10.73 -8.33 -0.91
N SER A 147 -9.65 -8.26 -1.69
CA SER A 147 -9.73 -8.19 -3.16
C SER A 147 -10.26 -9.49 -3.77
N ILE A 148 -9.85 -10.65 -3.24
CA ILE A 148 -10.30 -11.97 -3.70
C ILE A 148 -11.75 -12.26 -3.29
N ILE A 149 -12.13 -11.92 -2.06
CA ILE A 149 -13.49 -12.17 -1.55
C ILE A 149 -14.51 -11.35 -2.35
N GLY A 150 -14.19 -10.09 -2.66
CA GLY A 150 -15.03 -9.26 -3.52
C GLY A 150 -15.26 -9.88 -4.91
N GLU A 151 -14.24 -10.49 -5.51
CA GLU A 151 -14.38 -11.13 -6.82
C GLU A 151 -15.41 -12.26 -6.82
N ARG A 152 -15.37 -13.13 -5.79
CA ARG A 152 -16.25 -14.30 -5.70
C ARG A 152 -17.72 -13.94 -5.46
N GLU A 153 -17.99 -12.86 -4.74
CA GLU A 153 -19.37 -12.41 -4.51
C GLU A 153 -20.04 -11.90 -5.79
N ASN A 154 -19.29 -11.28 -6.71
CA ASN A 154 -19.83 -10.79 -7.98
C ASN A 154 -20.10 -11.92 -8.98
N ILE A 155 -19.21 -12.92 -9.08
CA ILE A 155 -19.45 -14.11 -9.93
C ILE A 155 -20.75 -14.82 -9.50
N ARG A 156 -21.03 -14.88 -8.19
CA ARG A 156 -22.27 -15.47 -7.68
C ARG A 156 -23.51 -14.66 -8.05
N LYS A 157 -23.43 -13.32 -8.12
CA LYS A 157 -24.55 -12.47 -8.58
C LYS A 157 -24.78 -12.63 -10.09
N SER A 158 -23.73 -12.77 -10.89
CA SER A 158 -23.83 -12.94 -12.35
C SER A 158 -24.39 -14.30 -12.77
N ASN A 159 -24.16 -15.36 -11.98
CA ASN A 159 -24.62 -16.73 -12.27
C ASN A 159 -26.04 -17.03 -11.75
N VAL A 160 -26.73 -16.04 -11.17
CA VAL A 160 -28.11 -16.17 -10.65
C VAL A 160 -29.13 -15.48 -11.56
N PHE A 161 -28.70 -15.05 -12.76
CA PHE A 161 -29.58 -14.62 -13.85
C PHE A 161 -29.62 -15.68 -14.96
#